data_AF-A0A1W9WYZ1-F1
#
_entry.id   AF-A0A1W9WYZ1-F1
#
_cell.length_a   1.000
_cell.length_b   1.000
_cell.length_c   1.000
_cell.angle_alpha   90.00
_cell.angle_beta   90.00
_cell.angle_gamma   90.00
#
_symmetry.space_group_name_H-M   'P 1'
#
loop_
_entity.id
_entity.type
_entity.pdbx_description
1 polymer ?
#
loop_
_entity_poly.entity_id
_entity_poly.type
_entity_poly.pdbx_seq_one_letter_code
_entity_poly.pdbx_strand_id
1 'polypeptide(L)' 'MKSSSQWITENFEYIVSQYGGKYVGVINDMVISSALTPSEVLENAKKLGKNEEEISLLKVPTQDEILCVL' A
#
# COMPACT_ATOMS: atom_id res chain seq x y z
N MET A 1 15.35 10.14 -7.25
CA MET A 1 14.29 9.12 -7.30
C MET A 1 13.05 9.76 -6.70
N LYS A 2 11.95 9.88 -7.45
CA LYS A 2 10.67 10.25 -6.85
C LYS A 2 10.28 9.07 -5.96
N SER A 3 10.40 9.25 -4.66
CA SER A 3 10.14 8.17 -3.70
C SER A 3 8.68 7.76 -3.80
N SER A 4 8.37 6.47 -3.69
CA SER A 4 7.00 5.91 -3.64
C SER A 4 6.07 6.70 -2.68
N SER A 5 6.65 7.34 -1.67
CA SER A 5 6.02 8.26 -0.74
C SER A 5 5.26 9.42 -1.40
N GLN A 6 5.77 10.00 -2.49
CA GLN A 6 5.09 11.12 -3.17
C GLN A 6 3.81 10.63 -3.85
N TRP A 7 3.90 9.54 -4.61
CA TRP A 7 2.74 8.97 -5.28
C TRP A 7 1.68 8.50 -4.29
N ILE A 8 2.09 7.87 -3.19
CA ILE A 8 1.18 7.46 -2.11
C ILE A 8 0.42 8.67 -1.57
N THR A 9 1.09 9.81 -1.39
CA THR A 9 0.47 11.03 -0.86
C THR A 9 -0.50 11.64 -1.88
N GLU A 10 -0.10 11.72 -3.15
CA GLU A 10 -0.93 12.24 -4.25
C GLU A 10 -2.16 11.37 -4.51
N ASN A 11 -2.08 10.07 -4.21
CA ASN A 11 -3.16 9.11 -4.45
C ASN A 11 -3.77 8.57 -3.15
N PHE A 12 -3.54 9.23 -2.02
CA PHE A 12 -3.90 8.69 -0.70
C PHE A 12 -5.40 8.43 -0.57
N GLU A 13 -6.24 9.35 -1.02
CA GLU A 13 -7.71 9.18 -0.99
C GLU A 13 -8.16 7.98 -1.82
N TYR A 14 -7.57 7.79 -3.01
CA TYR A 14 -7.84 6.62 -3.85
C TYR A 14 -7.41 5.33 -3.16
N ILE A 15 -6.20 5.31 -2.58
CA ILE A 15 -5.65 4.14 -1.87
C ILE A 15 -6.54 3.78 -0.68
N VAL A 16 -6.98 4.76 0.10
CA VAL A 16 -7.89 4.54 1.23
C VAL A 16 -9.25 4.02 0.77
N SER A 17 -9.83 4.62 -0.28
CA SER A 17 -11.12 4.19 -0.81
C SER A 17 -11.09 2.74 -1.30
N GLN A 18 -10.00 2.32 -1.95
CA GLN A 18 -9.89 0.99 -2.55
C GLN A 18 -9.31 -0.08 -1.61
N TYR A 19 -8.41 0.31 -0.71
CA TYR A 19 -7.60 -0.60 0.10
C TYR A 19 -7.67 -0.29 1.60
N GLY A 20 -8.60 0.56 2.05
CA GLY A 20 -8.77 0.90 3.46
C GLY A 20 -8.85 -0.32 4.37
N GLY A 21 -8.09 -0.28 5.47
CA GLY A 21 -8.00 -1.37 6.43
C GLY A 21 -7.07 -2.52 6.03
N LYS A 22 -6.41 -2.45 4.86
CA LYS A 22 -5.47 -3.46 4.37
C LYS A 22 -4.03 -2.94 4.36
N TYR A 23 -3.10 -3.88 4.26
CA TYR A 23 -1.73 -3.61 3.85
C TYR A 23 -1.65 -3.60 2.33
N VAL A 24 -0.94 -2.63 1.77
CA VAL A 24 -0.63 -2.55 0.35
C VAL A 24 0.87 -2.58 0.12
N GLY A 25 1.29 -3.27 -0.93
CA GLY A 25 2.65 -3.23 -1.44
C GLY A 25 2.71 -2.33 -2.67
N VAL A 26 3.56 -1.32 -2.63
CA VAL A 26 3.75 -0.36 -3.72
C VAL A 26 5.15 -0.52 -4.30
N ILE A 27 5.26 -0.64 -5.62
CA ILE A 27 6.52 -0.63 -6.38
C ILE A 27 6.34 0.31 -7.56
N ASN A 28 7.29 1.21 -7.79
CA ASN A 28 7.28 2.15 -8.92
C ASN A 28 5.92 2.85 -9.09
N ASP A 29 5.41 3.46 -8.02
CA ASP A 29 4.16 4.22 -8.04
C ASP A 29 2.93 3.40 -8.44
N MET A 30 2.94 2.09 -8.16
CA MET A 30 1.83 1.19 -8.45
C MET A 30 1.61 0.18 -7.31
N VAL A 31 0.35 -0.04 -6.95
CA VAL A 31 -0.04 -1.11 -6.01
C VAL A 31 0.08 -2.45 -6.71
N ILE A 32 1.01 -3.28 -6.24
CA ILE A 32 1.24 -4.63 -6.80
C ILE A 32 0.49 -5.72 -6.04
N SER A 33 0.11 -5.45 -4.78
CA SER A 33 -0.53 -6.43 -3.91
C SER A 33 -1.25 -5.72 -2.76
N SER A 34 -2.37 -6.29 -2.30
CA SER A 34 -3.09 -5.84 -1.11
C SER A 34 -3.59 -7.04 -0.31
N ALA A 35 -3.37 -7.06 1.01
CA ALA A 35 -3.80 -8.14 1.88
C ALA A 35 -4.07 -7.65 3.32
N LEU A 36 -4.65 -8.52 4.16
CA LEU A 36 -4.93 -8.18 5.57
C LEU A 36 -3.68 -8.20 6.44
N THR A 37 -2.64 -8.90 6.01
CA THR A 37 -1.36 -8.99 6.72
C THR A 37 -0.19 -8.59 5.81
N PRO A 38 0.89 -8.01 6.39
CA PRO A 38 2.07 -7.66 5.61
C PRO A 38 2.76 -8.89 5.00
N SER A 39 2.73 -10.04 5.69
CA SER A 39 3.30 -11.30 5.20
C SER A 39 2.62 -11.78 3.91
N GLU A 40 1.29 -11.68 3.82
CA GLU A 40 0.57 -12.02 2.60
C GLU A 40 0.89 -11.07 1.45
N VAL A 41 1.08 -9.78 1.73
CA VAL A 41 1.49 -8.81 0.70
C VAL A 41 2.83 -9.20 0.10
N LEU A 42 3.82 -9.53 0.94
CA LEU A 42 5.15 -9.97 0.52
C LEU A 42 5.11 -11.30 -0.21
N GLU A 43 4.34 -12.28 0.27
CA GLU A 43 4.19 -13.57 -0.39
C GLU A 43 3.59 -13.41 -1.80
N ASN A 44 2.56 -12.58 -1.95
CA ASN A 44 1.95 -12.27 -3.24
C ASN A 44 2.92 -11.55 -4.17
N ALA A 45 3.69 -10.60 -3.65
CA ALA A 45 4.71 -9.90 -4.43
C ALA A 45 5.85 -10.85 -4.89
N LYS A 46 6.25 -11.78 -4.04
CA LYS A 46 7.23 -12.82 -4.36
C LYS A 46 6.73 -13.76 -5.45
N LYS A 47 5.45 -14.14 -5.43
CA LYS A 47 4.81 -14.90 -6.52
C LYS A 47 4.83 -14.15 -7.85
N LEU A 48 4.85 -12.81 -7.82
CA LEU A 48 4.98 -11.94 -9.00
C LEU A 48 6.45 -11.70 -9.42
N GLY A 49 7.41 -12.35 -8.76
CA GLY A 49 8.84 -12.21 -9.05
C GLY A 49 9.43 -10.87 -8.59
N LYS A 50 8.82 -10.20 -7.60
CA LYS A 50 9.31 -8.96 -7.02
C LYS A 50 10.16 -9.25 -5.77
N ASN A 51 11.25 -8.51 -5.58
CA ASN A 51 12.04 -8.61 -4.36
C ASN A 51 11.38 -7.83 -3.22
N GLU A 52 11.49 -8.37 -2.02
CA GLU A 52 10.91 -7.79 -0.81
C GLU A 52 11.49 -6.40 -0.51
N GLU A 53 12.77 -6.19 -0.81
CA GLU A 53 13.49 -4.92 -0.61
C GLU A 53 12.99 -3.77 -1.50
N GLU A 54 12.36 -4.10 -2.63
CA GLU A 54 11.81 -3.12 -3.56
C GLU A 54 10.38 -2.69 -3.18
N ILE A 55 9.74 -3.40 -2.25
CA ILE A 55 8.33 -3.20 -1.89
C ILE A 55 8.23 -2.15 -0.79
N SER A 56 7.56 -1.05 -1.10
CA SER A 56 7.09 -0.11 -0.09
C SER A 56 5.79 -0.64 0.52
N LEU A 57 5.87 -1.23 1.70
CA LEU A 57 4.72 -1.69 2.49
C LEU A 57 4.07 -0.50 3.21
N LEU A 58 2.75 -0.37 3.04
CA LEU A 58 1.96 0.66 3.69
C LEU A 58 0.71 0.04 4.34
N LYS A 59 0.44 0.38 5.60
CA LYS A 59 -0.86 0.11 6.22
C LYS A 59 -1.81 1.25 5.85
N VAL A 60 -2.89 0.92 5.16
CA VAL A 60 -3.87 1.90 4.73
C VAL A 60 -4.95 2.02 5.80
N PRO A 61 -5.15 3.21 6.39
CA PRO A 61 -6.25 3.41 7.34
C PRO A 61 -7.59 3.28 6.63
N THR A 62 -8.64 2.94 7.38
CA THR A 62 -10.02 2.98 6.90
C THR A 62 -10.51 4.43 6.80
N GLN A 63 -11.55 4.66 6.00
CA GLN A 63 -12.12 6.00 5.85
C GLN A 63 -12.67 6.54 7.19
N ASP A 64 -13.31 5.68 8.00
CA ASP A 64 -13.73 6.01 9.36
C ASP A 64 -12.56 6.44 10.27
N GLU A 65 -11.41 5.76 10.18
CA GLU A 65 -10.22 6.12 10.96
C GLU A 65 -9.69 7.50 10.59
N ILE A 66 -9.79 7.92 9.32
CA ILE A 66 -9.37 9.26 8.87
C ILE A 66 -10.34 10.34 9.39
N LEU A 67 -11.64 10.08 9.35
CA LEU A 67 -12.67 11.01 9.82
C LEU A 67 -12.57 11.27 11.33
N CYS A 68 -12.03 10.32 12.11
CA CYS A 68 -11.81 10.47 13.55
C CYS A 68 -10.64 11.40 13.93
N VAL A 69 -9.80 11.83 12.97
CA VAL A 69 -8.63 12.70 13.22
C VAL A 69 -8.86 14.15 12.75
N LEU A 70 -9.99 14.43 12.10
CA LEU A 70 -10.41 15.76 11.64
C LEU A 70 -11.31 16.44 12.67
#